data_AF-A0A2N2AGX5-F1
#
_entry.id   AF-A0A2N2AGX5-F1
#
_cell.length_a   1.000
_cell.length_b   1.000
_cell.length_c   1.000
_cell.angle_alpha   90.00
_cell.angle_beta   90.00
_cell.angle_gamma   90.00
#
_symmetry.space_group_name_H-M   'P 1'
#
loop_
_entity.id
_entity.type
_entity.pdbx_description
1 polymer ?
#
loop_
_entity_poly.entity_id
_entity_poly.type
_entity_poly.pdbx_seq_one_letter_code
_entity_poly.pdbx_strand_id
1 'polypeptide(L)'
;MLKKDFFFYKRLFQESKGSVTLEATLVFPIIIFIIFSLVFLSMFIYQKLVLLDAAIYTAKQRAATWDNSSKYLEDGFQAEFDNDGLYWRVFNDFGGSSLVNSKIKNTKNFLVSKLEDGVFNLKSAKVNIRYTNTLVKRTVSVDVIENIIIPLNWLANILGSTITVGAKAEVAEPVEYIRNIDLAERYSGTLLDQLKNYLEGFQTENGEGRSRQVVASIGSDSNGLKVYHYANCPYVGRMKDSNRVTFDSPDQAIAGGYHLCVYCAKNAIAP
;
A
#
# COMPACT_ATOMS: atom_id res chain seq x y z
N MET A 1 -57.31 -24.13 -40.49
CA MET A 1 -56.19 -24.77 -41.21
C MET A 1 -55.17 -25.47 -40.31
N LEU A 2 -55.32 -25.45 -38.96
CA LEU A 2 -54.34 -25.96 -37.97
C LEU A 2 -54.61 -27.38 -37.42
N LYS A 3 -55.67 -28.08 -37.86
CA LYS A 3 -56.05 -29.39 -37.29
C LYS A 3 -55.38 -30.59 -37.97
N LYS A 4 -54.76 -30.41 -39.14
CA LYS A 4 -54.17 -31.53 -39.90
C LYS A 4 -52.78 -31.92 -39.38
N ASP A 5 -52.00 -30.98 -38.85
CA ASP A 5 -50.62 -31.25 -38.41
C ASP A 5 -50.56 -32.08 -37.12
N PHE A 6 -51.53 -31.87 -36.21
CA PHE A 6 -51.62 -32.62 -34.96
C PHE A 6 -52.04 -34.09 -35.19
N PHE A 7 -52.82 -34.36 -36.24
CA PHE A 7 -53.26 -35.71 -36.60
C PHE A 7 -52.11 -36.56 -37.16
N PHE A 8 -51.17 -35.92 -37.85
CA PHE A 8 -49.98 -36.60 -38.40
C PHE A 8 -49.06 -37.10 -37.28
N TYR A 9 -48.87 -36.30 -36.23
CA TYR A 9 -48.06 -36.69 -35.06
C TYR A 9 -48.68 -37.88 -34.30
N LYS A 10 -50.01 -37.94 -34.17
CA LYS A 10 -50.70 -39.03 -33.46
C LYS A 10 -50.62 -40.38 -34.19
N ARG A 11 -50.54 -40.38 -35.53
CA ARG A 11 -50.44 -41.59 -36.36
C ARG A 11 -49.01 -42.16 -36.41
N LEU A 12 -47.99 -41.30 -36.29
CA LEU A 12 -46.58 -41.72 -36.18
C LEU A 12 -46.28 -42.51 -34.88
N PHE A 13 -47.02 -42.26 -33.80
CA PHE A 13 -46.85 -42.94 -32.51
C PHE A 13 -47.62 -44.26 -32.36
N GLN A 14 -48.38 -44.70 -33.37
CA GLN A 14 -49.20 -45.92 -33.29
C GLN A 14 -48.60 -47.12 -34.04
N GLU A 15 -47.55 -46.94 -34.85
CA GLU A 15 -46.89 -48.05 -35.55
C GLU A 15 -45.51 -48.38 -34.95
N SER A 16 -45.40 -49.57 -34.36
CA SER A 16 -44.19 -50.06 -33.68
C SER A 16 -43.08 -50.57 -34.62
N LYS A 17 -43.34 -50.65 -35.94
CA LYS A 17 -42.45 -51.30 -36.92
C LYS A 17 -41.29 -50.45 -37.47
N GLY A 18 -41.12 -49.22 -37.01
CA GLY A 18 -39.96 -48.35 -37.33
C GLY A 18 -39.41 -47.59 -36.12
N SER A 19 -39.92 -47.88 -34.91
CA SER A 19 -39.63 -47.14 -33.68
C SER A 19 -38.16 -47.22 -33.28
N VAL A 20 -37.49 -48.35 -33.51
CA VAL A 20 -36.08 -48.55 -33.11
C VAL A 20 -35.14 -47.63 -33.89
N THR A 21 -35.35 -47.48 -35.20
CA THR A 21 -34.54 -46.56 -36.03
C THR A 21 -34.79 -45.12 -35.64
N LEU A 22 -36.04 -44.77 -35.33
CA LEU A 22 -36.43 -43.41 -34.93
C LEU A 22 -35.86 -43.04 -33.55
N GLU A 23 -35.91 -43.96 -32.60
CA GLU A 23 -35.28 -43.82 -31.29
C GLU A 23 -33.76 -43.68 -31.41
N ALA A 24 -33.09 -44.52 -32.21
CA ALA A 24 -31.65 -44.43 -32.45
C ALA A 24 -31.25 -43.11 -33.12
N THR A 25 -32.07 -42.60 -34.05
CA THR A 25 -31.83 -41.32 -34.74
C THR A 25 -31.94 -40.12 -33.79
N LEU A 26 -32.67 -40.25 -32.68
CA LEU A 26 -32.81 -39.20 -31.66
C LEU A 26 -31.78 -39.34 -30.53
N VAL A 27 -31.50 -40.57 -30.09
CA VAL A 27 -30.54 -40.86 -29.01
C VAL A 27 -29.10 -40.57 -29.44
N PHE A 28 -28.71 -40.92 -30.67
CA PHE A 28 -27.32 -40.75 -31.13
C PHE A 28 -26.84 -39.29 -31.14
N PRO A 29 -27.58 -38.30 -31.71
CA PRO A 29 -27.21 -36.89 -31.62
C PRO A 29 -27.13 -36.37 -30.19
N ILE A 30 -28.00 -36.85 -29.28
CA ILE A 30 -27.98 -36.45 -27.86
C ILE A 30 -26.69 -36.93 -27.19
N ILE A 31 -26.29 -38.18 -27.42
CA ILE A 31 -25.03 -38.72 -26.87
C ILE A 31 -23.84 -37.91 -27.40
N ILE A 32 -23.79 -37.64 -28.71
CA ILE A 32 -22.75 -36.81 -29.31
C ILE A 32 -22.71 -35.42 -28.66
N PHE A 33 -23.86 -34.79 -28.46
CA PHE A 33 -23.95 -33.47 -27.85
C PHE A 33 -23.44 -33.47 -26.40
N ILE A 34 -23.74 -34.52 -25.63
CA ILE A 34 -23.22 -34.69 -24.26
C ILE A 34 -21.69 -34.83 -24.29
N ILE A 35 -21.14 -35.65 -25.20
CA ILE A 35 -19.69 -35.83 -25.32
C ILE A 35 -19.01 -34.51 -25.69
N PHE A 36 -19.50 -33.78 -26.70
CA PHE A 36 -18.96 -32.47 -27.05
C PHE A 36 -19.04 -31.47 -25.90
N SER A 37 -20.14 -31.48 -25.14
CA SER A 37 -20.29 -30.61 -23.96
C SER A 37 -19.26 -30.93 -22.87
N LEU A 38 -18.99 -32.22 -22.62
CA LEU A 38 -17.97 -32.66 -21.67
C LEU A 38 -16.55 -32.28 -22.12
N VAL A 39 -16.23 -32.48 -23.39
CA VAL A 39 -14.93 -32.07 -23.95
C VAL A 39 -14.76 -30.56 -23.83
N PHE A 40 -15.77 -29.77 -24.19
CA PHE A 40 -15.72 -28.32 -24.05
C PHE A 40 -15.56 -27.87 -22.60
N LEU A 41 -16.27 -28.51 -21.67
CA LEU A 41 -16.14 -28.22 -20.24
C LEU A 41 -14.71 -28.49 -19.75
N SER A 42 -14.14 -29.64 -20.13
CA SER A 42 -12.77 -30.00 -19.74
C SER A 42 -11.75 -28.98 -20.28
N MET A 43 -11.94 -28.55 -21.52
CA MET A 43 -11.13 -27.52 -22.18
C MET A 43 -11.23 -26.17 -21.48
N PHE A 44 -12.45 -25.76 -21.11
CA PHE A 44 -12.69 -24.50 -20.40
C PHE A 44 -12.00 -24.48 -19.03
N ILE A 45 -12.09 -25.59 -18.28
CA ILE A 45 -11.41 -25.74 -16.99
C ILE A 45 -9.89 -25.71 -17.19
N TYR A 46 -9.38 -26.41 -18.21
CA TYR A 46 -7.96 -26.40 -18.54
C TYR A 46 -7.44 -24.98 -18.81
N GLN A 47 -8.16 -24.20 -19.63
CA GLN A 47 -7.79 -22.81 -19.93
C GLN A 47 -7.78 -21.94 -18.66
N LYS A 48 -8.75 -22.12 -17.77
CA LYS A 48 -8.76 -21.44 -16.46
C LYS A 48 -7.54 -21.79 -15.61
N LEU A 49 -7.15 -23.07 -15.58
CA LEU A 49 -6.01 -23.54 -14.80
C LEU A 49 -4.68 -23.00 -15.35
N VAL A 50 -4.49 -22.97 -16.67
CA VAL A 50 -3.29 -22.40 -17.30
C VAL A 50 -3.14 -20.92 -16.95
N LEU A 51 -4.23 -20.15 -17.04
CA LEU A 51 -4.23 -18.73 -16.66
C LEU A 51 -3.90 -18.54 -15.17
N LEU A 52 -4.49 -19.38 -14.31
CA LEU A 52 -4.26 -19.33 -12.87
C LEU A 52 -2.81 -19.67 -12.52
N ASP A 53 -2.24 -20.69 -13.15
CA ASP A 53 -0.86 -21.11 -12.93
C ASP A 53 0.12 -20.00 -13.35
N ALA A 54 -0.07 -19.41 -14.53
CA ALA A 54 0.73 -18.27 -14.99
C ALA A 54 0.65 -17.08 -14.02
N ALA A 55 -0.54 -16.78 -13.49
CA ALA A 55 -0.72 -15.72 -12.50
C ALA A 55 -0.04 -16.05 -11.16
N ILE A 56 -0.17 -17.27 -10.65
CA ILE A 56 0.47 -17.73 -9.40
C ILE A 56 1.98 -17.70 -9.54
N TYR A 57 2.51 -18.27 -10.62
CA TYR A 57 3.93 -18.34 -10.89
C TYR A 57 4.53 -16.94 -10.98
N THR A 58 3.92 -16.05 -11.76
CA THR A 58 4.37 -14.66 -11.88
C THR A 58 4.31 -13.91 -10.56
N ALA A 59 3.23 -14.05 -9.80
CA ALA A 59 3.10 -13.39 -8.50
C ALA A 59 4.19 -13.84 -7.53
N LYS A 60 4.42 -15.16 -7.42
CA LYS A 60 5.46 -15.74 -6.56
C LYS A 60 6.85 -15.28 -6.98
N GLN A 61 7.13 -15.35 -8.27
CA GLN A 61 8.44 -14.99 -8.78
C GLN A 61 8.73 -13.52 -8.59
N ARG A 62 7.76 -12.64 -8.85
CA ARG A 62 7.94 -11.22 -8.60
C ARG A 62 8.09 -10.89 -7.12
N ALA A 63 7.38 -11.60 -6.25
CA ALA A 63 7.53 -11.44 -4.81
C ALA A 63 8.90 -11.90 -4.32
N ALA A 64 9.46 -12.98 -4.88
CA ALA A 64 10.77 -13.49 -4.56
C ALA A 64 11.91 -12.56 -5.02
N THR A 65 11.77 -11.93 -6.19
CA THR A 65 12.74 -10.98 -6.74
C THR A 65 12.37 -9.52 -6.46
N TRP A 66 11.61 -9.25 -5.38
CA TRP A 66 11.18 -7.88 -5.09
C TRP A 66 12.35 -6.96 -4.74
N ASP A 67 13.40 -7.54 -4.18
CA ASP A 67 14.57 -6.90 -3.60
C ASP A 67 15.40 -6.07 -4.59
N ASN A 68 15.33 -6.37 -5.89
CA ASN A 68 15.94 -5.57 -6.95
C ASN A 68 15.02 -5.50 -8.19
N SER A 69 15.04 -4.38 -8.92
CA SER A 69 14.27 -4.22 -10.16
C SER A 69 14.96 -4.83 -11.38
N SER A 70 16.29 -4.93 -11.38
CA SER A 70 17.10 -5.45 -12.49
C SER A 70 17.18 -6.98 -12.55
N LYS A 71 16.72 -7.67 -11.50
CA LYS A 71 16.69 -9.13 -11.48
C LYS A 71 15.72 -9.68 -12.52
N TYR A 72 16.16 -10.68 -13.25
CA TYR A 72 15.30 -11.44 -14.13
C TYR A 72 14.26 -12.19 -13.31
N LEU A 73 13.03 -12.20 -13.81
CA LEU A 73 11.97 -12.95 -13.17
C LEU A 73 12.21 -14.45 -13.35
N GLU A 74 12.59 -14.96 -14.51
CA GLU A 74 12.71 -16.43 -14.73
C GLU A 74 13.63 -17.15 -13.73
N ASP A 75 14.85 -16.65 -13.50
CA ASP A 75 15.91 -17.31 -12.74
C ASP A 75 16.32 -16.56 -11.46
N GLY A 76 15.84 -15.32 -11.26
CA GLY A 76 16.25 -14.46 -10.15
C GLY A 76 17.69 -13.95 -10.27
N PHE A 77 18.36 -14.19 -11.40
CA PHE A 77 19.72 -13.74 -11.64
C PHE A 77 19.76 -12.25 -11.96
N GLN A 78 20.90 -11.64 -11.67
CA GLN A 78 21.17 -10.24 -11.93
C GLN A 78 22.43 -10.18 -12.82
N ALA A 79 22.25 -9.87 -14.11
CA ALA A 79 23.36 -9.87 -15.08
C ALA A 79 24.36 -8.73 -14.87
N GLU A 80 23.92 -7.60 -14.31
CA GLU A 80 24.74 -6.40 -14.11
C GLU A 80 24.65 -5.93 -12.66
N PHE A 81 25.65 -5.18 -12.18
CA PHE A 81 25.60 -4.53 -10.86
C PHE A 81 24.62 -3.33 -10.81
N ASP A 82 23.54 -3.39 -11.59
CA ASP A 82 22.47 -2.41 -11.57
C ASP A 82 21.57 -2.66 -10.35
N ASN A 83 21.81 -1.90 -9.29
CA ASN A 83 21.06 -2.00 -8.05
C ASN A 83 20.11 -0.82 -7.92
N ASP A 84 18.91 -1.10 -7.39
CA ASP A 84 18.00 -0.05 -6.96
C ASP A 84 18.71 0.94 -6.01
N GLY A 85 18.40 2.23 -6.14
CA GLY A 85 19.07 3.29 -5.39
C GLY A 85 19.06 3.09 -3.86
N LEU A 86 20.08 3.62 -3.17
CA LEU A 86 20.18 3.51 -1.73
C LEU A 86 18.90 3.99 -1.04
N TYR A 87 18.49 3.27 0.02
CA TYR A 87 17.28 3.55 0.81
C TYR A 87 15.96 3.53 0.02
N TRP A 88 15.91 2.95 -1.18
CA TRP A 88 14.68 2.83 -1.95
C TRP A 88 13.55 2.15 -1.16
N ARG A 89 13.87 1.25 -0.23
CA ARG A 89 12.90 0.59 0.65
C ARG A 89 12.12 1.55 1.56
N VAL A 90 12.73 2.69 1.91
CA VAL A 90 12.11 3.72 2.76
C VAL A 90 11.38 4.75 1.89
N PHE A 91 12.02 5.20 0.82
CA PHE A 91 11.54 6.35 0.04
C PHE A 91 10.77 6.00 -1.23
N ASN A 92 10.90 4.78 -1.75
CA ASN A 92 10.37 4.39 -3.06
C ASN A 92 9.58 3.07 -3.04
N ASP A 93 9.45 2.37 -1.91
CA ASP A 93 8.72 1.10 -1.81
C ASP A 93 7.23 1.31 -1.43
N PHE A 94 6.52 2.19 -2.14
CA PHE A 94 5.09 2.42 -1.93
C PHE A 94 4.31 2.40 -3.24
N GLY A 95 3.00 2.12 -3.15
CA GLY A 95 2.13 2.03 -4.31
C GLY A 95 2.12 3.33 -5.12
N GLY A 96 2.49 3.27 -6.40
CA GLY A 96 2.53 4.41 -7.31
C GLY A 96 3.89 5.09 -7.45
N SER A 97 4.92 4.68 -6.70
CA SER A 97 6.28 5.19 -6.92
C SER A 97 6.80 4.79 -8.32
N SER A 98 7.73 5.58 -8.86
CA SER A 98 8.35 5.29 -10.17
C SER A 98 9.00 3.90 -10.21
N LEU A 99 9.70 3.52 -9.13
CA LEU A 99 10.38 2.23 -9.02
C LEU A 99 9.38 1.07 -8.99
N VAL A 100 8.31 1.18 -8.19
CA VAL A 100 7.26 0.16 -8.12
C VAL A 100 6.55 0.04 -9.47
N ASN A 101 6.27 1.15 -10.15
CA ASN A 101 5.65 1.12 -11.48
C ASN A 101 6.55 0.45 -12.52
N SER A 102 7.87 0.66 -12.45
CA SER A 102 8.84 -0.03 -13.30
C SER A 102 8.85 -1.55 -13.04
N LYS A 103 8.91 -1.96 -11.76
CA LYS A 103 8.82 -3.37 -11.34
C LYS A 103 7.52 -4.01 -11.82
N ILE A 104 6.38 -3.33 -11.67
CA ILE A 104 5.06 -3.78 -12.15
C ILE A 104 5.04 -3.92 -13.67
N LYS A 105 5.61 -2.96 -14.41
CA LYS A 105 5.69 -3.01 -15.88
C LYS A 105 6.52 -4.20 -16.36
N ASN A 106 7.69 -4.44 -15.75
CA ASN A 106 8.51 -5.61 -16.05
C ASN A 106 7.73 -6.91 -15.80
N THR A 107 7.04 -7.00 -14.66
CA THR A 107 6.19 -8.16 -14.31
C THR A 107 5.08 -8.38 -15.34
N LYS A 108 4.45 -7.29 -15.81
CA LYS A 108 3.39 -7.37 -16.82
C LYS A 108 3.94 -7.93 -18.13
N ASN A 109 5.09 -7.44 -18.57
CA ASN A 109 5.71 -7.92 -19.80
C ASN A 109 6.07 -9.42 -19.70
N PHE A 110 6.61 -9.85 -18.56
CA PHE A 110 6.92 -11.25 -18.30
C PHE A 110 5.68 -12.15 -18.31
N LEU A 111 4.58 -11.71 -17.69
CA LEU A 111 3.33 -12.45 -17.73
C LEU A 111 2.78 -12.53 -19.15
N VAL A 112 2.81 -11.42 -19.89
CA VAL A 112 2.36 -11.41 -21.29
C VAL A 112 3.18 -12.37 -22.13
N SER A 113 4.52 -12.40 -22.03
CA SER A 113 5.34 -13.35 -22.78
C SER A 113 5.02 -14.81 -22.42
N LYS A 114 4.81 -15.11 -21.12
CA LYS A 114 4.39 -16.45 -20.68
C LYS A 114 3.01 -16.86 -21.21
N LEU A 115 2.11 -15.89 -21.40
CA LEU A 115 0.79 -16.14 -21.98
C LEU A 115 0.83 -16.26 -23.51
N GLU A 116 1.77 -15.58 -24.17
CA GLU A 116 2.00 -15.67 -25.62
C GLU A 116 2.63 -17.01 -26.05
N ASP A 117 3.52 -17.56 -25.23
CA ASP A 117 4.11 -18.89 -25.44
C ASP A 117 3.12 -20.05 -25.23
N GLY A 118 1.92 -19.76 -24.73
CA GLY A 118 0.86 -20.73 -24.47
C GLY A 118 0.21 -21.29 -25.73
N VAL A 119 -0.36 -22.50 -25.60
CA VAL A 119 -1.10 -23.21 -26.68
C VAL A 119 -2.29 -22.41 -27.21
N PHE A 120 -2.86 -21.53 -26.38
CA PHE A 120 -3.89 -20.56 -26.78
C PHE A 120 -3.24 -19.20 -26.88
N ASN A 121 -3.37 -18.55 -28.04
CA ASN A 121 -2.78 -17.25 -28.32
C ASN A 121 -3.55 -16.16 -27.56
N LEU A 122 -3.26 -15.98 -26.28
CA LEU A 122 -4.01 -15.16 -25.33
C LEU A 122 -3.69 -13.64 -25.45
N LYS A 123 -3.58 -13.13 -26.69
CA LYS A 123 -3.24 -11.72 -26.97
C LYS A 123 -4.27 -10.71 -26.44
N SER A 124 -5.48 -11.17 -26.12
CA SER A 124 -6.59 -10.37 -25.60
C SER A 124 -6.62 -10.21 -24.08
N ALA A 125 -5.72 -10.87 -23.35
CA ALA A 125 -5.79 -10.92 -21.89
C ALA A 125 -5.47 -9.56 -21.26
N LYS A 126 -6.43 -9.02 -20.51
CA LYS A 126 -6.21 -7.83 -19.70
C LYS A 126 -5.52 -8.24 -18.41
N VAL A 127 -4.24 -7.87 -18.32
CA VAL A 127 -3.40 -8.12 -17.14
C VAL A 127 -3.35 -6.88 -16.26
N ASN A 128 -3.74 -7.04 -15.00
CA ASN A 128 -3.65 -6.02 -13.95
C ASN A 128 -2.75 -6.52 -12.82
N ILE A 129 -1.70 -5.76 -12.51
CA ILE A 129 -0.78 -6.11 -11.43
C ILE A 129 -0.78 -4.97 -10.42
N ARG A 130 -0.93 -5.31 -9.14
CA ARG A 130 -0.97 -4.35 -8.05
C ARG A 130 0.05 -4.74 -6.99
N TYR A 131 0.75 -3.74 -6.48
CA TYR A 131 1.59 -3.86 -5.31
C TYR A 131 0.96 -3.10 -4.15
N THR A 132 0.88 -3.73 -2.98
CA THR A 132 0.45 -3.08 -1.76
C THR A 132 1.50 -3.27 -0.69
N ASN A 133 2.09 -2.17 -0.25
CA ASN A 133 2.90 -2.13 0.95
C ASN A 133 2.05 -1.60 2.10
N THR A 134 1.90 -2.42 3.13
CA THR A 134 1.37 -2.01 4.43
C THR A 134 2.47 -2.21 5.47
N LEU A 135 2.44 -1.44 6.57
CA LEU A 135 3.43 -1.51 7.65
C LEU A 135 3.81 -2.93 8.10
N VAL A 136 2.86 -3.88 8.02
CA VAL A 136 3.05 -5.27 8.48
C VAL A 136 3.30 -6.25 7.33
N LYS A 137 2.75 -5.98 6.13
CA LYS A 137 2.83 -6.92 5.01
C LYS A 137 2.95 -6.23 3.65
N ARG A 138 3.73 -6.86 2.78
CA ARG A 138 3.94 -6.46 1.40
C ARG A 138 3.43 -7.56 0.49
N THR A 139 2.53 -7.23 -0.43
CA THR A 139 1.91 -8.23 -1.30
C THR A 139 1.86 -7.78 -2.74
N VAL A 140 2.19 -8.71 -3.64
CA VAL A 140 2.02 -8.58 -5.09
C VAL A 140 0.75 -9.33 -5.47
N SER A 141 -0.18 -8.64 -6.13
CA SER A 141 -1.42 -9.21 -6.66
C SER A 141 -1.40 -9.16 -8.18
N VAL A 142 -1.72 -10.28 -8.83
CA VAL A 142 -1.78 -10.44 -10.27
C VAL A 142 -3.18 -10.89 -10.64
N ASP A 143 -3.90 -10.10 -11.43
CA ASP A 143 -5.20 -10.44 -11.97
C ASP A 143 -5.13 -10.53 -13.50
N VAL A 144 -5.68 -11.61 -14.06
CA VAL A 144 -5.77 -11.84 -15.49
C VAL A 144 -7.22 -12.02 -15.87
N ILE A 145 -7.69 -11.19 -16.82
CA ILE A 145 -9.05 -11.23 -17.34
C ILE A 145 -8.97 -11.56 -18.83
N GLU A 146 -9.51 -12.72 -19.21
CA GLU A 146 -9.58 -13.17 -20.59
C GLU A 146 -11.02 -13.34 -21.04
N ASN A 147 -11.32 -12.90 -22.27
CA ASN A 147 -12.63 -13.09 -22.88
C ASN A 147 -12.60 -14.32 -23.79
N ILE A 148 -13.48 -15.28 -23.56
CA ILE A 148 -13.57 -16.50 -24.38
C ILE A 148 -14.77 -16.41 -25.32
N ILE A 149 -14.53 -16.73 -26.59
CA ILE A 149 -15.58 -16.91 -27.57
C ILE A 149 -16.12 -18.33 -27.44
N ILE A 150 -17.28 -18.47 -26.80
CA ILE A 150 -17.97 -19.76 -26.65
C ILE A 150 -18.96 -19.89 -27.82
N PRO A 151 -18.86 -20.94 -28.66
CA PRO A 151 -19.72 -21.08 -29.85
C PRO A 151 -21.19 -21.40 -29.53
N LEU A 152 -21.48 -21.81 -28.30
CA LEU A 152 -22.81 -22.20 -27.84
C LEU A 152 -23.33 -21.21 -26.80
N ASN A 153 -24.34 -20.41 -27.16
CA ASN A 153 -24.90 -19.35 -26.29
C ASN A 153 -25.44 -19.89 -24.95
N TRP A 154 -26.08 -21.07 -24.96
CA TRP A 154 -26.60 -21.70 -23.74
C TRP A 154 -25.47 -22.03 -22.76
N LEU A 155 -24.31 -22.44 -23.28
CA LEU A 155 -23.14 -22.80 -22.49
C LEU A 155 -22.41 -21.55 -21.98
N ALA A 156 -22.38 -20.49 -22.79
CA ALA A 156 -21.86 -19.19 -22.39
C ALA A 156 -22.66 -18.58 -21.22
N ASN A 157 -23.98 -18.79 -21.17
CA ASN A 157 -24.82 -18.35 -20.06
C ASN A 157 -24.53 -19.12 -18.76
N ILE A 158 -24.08 -20.37 -18.85
CA ILE A 158 -23.76 -21.20 -17.68
C ILE A 158 -22.33 -20.94 -17.18
N LEU A 159 -21.35 -20.92 -18.09
CA LEU A 159 -19.93 -20.81 -17.75
C LEU A 159 -19.45 -19.35 -17.61
N GLY A 160 -20.19 -18.40 -18.18
CA GLY A 160 -19.73 -17.03 -18.37
C GLY A 160 -18.83 -16.90 -19.60
N SER A 161 -18.81 -15.70 -20.18
CA SER A 161 -17.97 -15.36 -21.36
C SER A 161 -16.59 -14.82 -20.98
N THR A 162 -16.30 -14.66 -19.69
CA THR A 162 -15.04 -14.09 -19.20
C THR A 162 -14.44 -14.99 -18.14
N ILE A 163 -13.15 -15.32 -18.30
CA ILE A 163 -12.36 -15.96 -17.26
C ILE A 163 -11.62 -14.88 -16.51
N THR A 164 -11.93 -14.75 -15.22
CA THR A 164 -11.16 -13.93 -14.29
C THR A 164 -10.41 -14.85 -13.34
N VAL A 165 -9.09 -14.73 -13.31
CA VAL A 165 -8.24 -15.40 -12.33
C VAL A 165 -7.41 -14.35 -11.60
N GLY A 166 -7.12 -14.61 -10.33
CA GLY A 166 -6.32 -13.74 -9.48
C GLY A 166 -5.41 -14.56 -8.59
N ALA A 167 -4.18 -14.10 -8.44
CA ALA A 167 -3.19 -14.68 -7.55
C ALA A 167 -2.55 -13.60 -6.68
N LYS A 168 -2.14 -13.98 -5.47
CA LYS A 168 -1.44 -13.11 -4.54
C LYS A 168 -0.23 -13.82 -3.98
N ALA A 169 0.87 -13.10 -3.84
CA ALA A 169 2.08 -13.57 -3.21
C ALA A 169 2.62 -12.50 -2.24
N GLU A 170 3.19 -12.96 -1.14
CA GLU A 170 3.78 -12.09 -0.12
C GLU A 170 5.27 -11.89 -0.39
N VAL A 171 5.73 -10.65 -0.26
CA VAL A 171 7.14 -10.30 -0.41
C VAL A 171 7.87 -10.61 0.89
N ALA A 172 8.57 -11.74 0.91
CA ALA A 172 9.39 -12.16 2.05
C ALA A 172 10.86 -11.75 1.84
N GLU A 173 11.36 -10.82 2.65
CA GLU A 173 12.77 -10.45 2.72
C GLU A 173 13.28 -10.66 4.17
N PRO A 174 13.46 -11.92 4.62
CA PRO A 174 13.77 -12.20 6.03
C PRO A 174 15.10 -11.58 6.47
N VAL A 175 16.10 -11.52 5.58
CA VAL A 175 17.41 -10.93 5.89
C VAL A 175 17.31 -9.42 6.16
N GLU A 176 16.57 -8.69 5.31
CA GLU A 176 16.35 -7.25 5.53
C GLU A 176 15.47 -6.99 6.74
N TYR A 177 14.50 -7.87 7.01
CA TYR A 177 13.68 -7.76 8.21
C TYR A 177 14.51 -7.86 9.50
N ILE A 178 15.40 -8.86 9.60
CA ILE A 178 16.31 -9.01 10.74
C ILE A 178 17.24 -7.79 10.85
N ARG A 179 17.79 -7.31 9.72
CA ARG A 179 18.68 -6.14 9.71
C ARG A 179 17.96 -4.87 10.18
N ASN A 180 16.71 -4.67 9.76
CA ASN A 180 15.92 -3.52 10.20
C ASN A 180 15.58 -3.60 11.68
N ILE A 181 15.34 -4.79 12.22
CA ILE A 181 15.12 -4.99 13.65
C ILE A 181 16.40 -4.75 14.46
N ASP A 182 17.56 -5.29 14.06
CA ASP A 182 18.85 -5.03 14.73
C ASP A 182 19.20 -3.53 14.68
N LEU A 183 18.94 -2.88 13.53
CA LEU A 183 19.09 -1.44 13.39
C LEU A 183 18.18 -0.70 14.38
N ALA A 184 16.88 -1.06 14.42
CA ALA A 184 15.93 -0.45 15.32
C ALA A 184 16.31 -0.66 16.79
N GLU A 185 16.73 -1.87 17.17
CA GLU A 185 17.20 -2.19 18.52
C GLU A 185 18.39 -1.31 18.89
N ARG A 186 19.43 -1.28 18.04
CA ARG A 186 20.65 -0.52 18.30
C ARG A 186 20.41 0.98 18.44
N TYR A 187 19.56 1.55 17.60
CA TYR A 187 19.27 2.98 17.65
C TYR A 187 18.19 3.34 18.67
N SER A 188 17.35 2.38 19.09
CA SER A 188 16.29 2.64 20.07
C SER A 188 16.84 3.14 21.40
N GLY A 189 17.94 2.56 21.89
CA GLY A 189 18.58 3.01 23.13
C GLY A 189 19.01 4.48 23.05
N THR A 190 19.78 4.84 22.03
CA THR A 190 20.25 6.21 21.81
C THR A 190 19.10 7.19 21.58
N LEU A 191 18.09 6.79 20.80
CA LEU A 191 16.91 7.62 20.54
C LEU A 191 16.09 7.83 21.80
N LEU A 192 15.89 6.80 22.63
CA LEU A 192 15.17 6.89 23.89
C LEU A 192 15.92 7.77 24.89
N ASP A 193 17.24 7.67 24.96
CA ASP A 193 18.07 8.54 25.80
C ASP A 193 18.01 10.00 25.34
N GLN A 194 18.08 10.26 24.03
CA GLN A 194 17.92 11.60 23.47
C GLN A 194 16.51 12.15 23.69
N LEU A 195 15.48 11.34 23.49
CA LEU A 195 14.08 11.69 23.78
C LEU A 195 13.88 11.98 25.25
N LYS A 196 14.46 11.17 26.15
CA LYS A 196 14.40 11.38 27.59
C LYS A 196 15.07 12.69 27.97
N ASN A 197 16.27 12.97 27.47
CA ASN A 197 16.97 14.23 27.72
C ASN A 197 16.18 15.44 27.17
N TYR A 198 15.54 15.30 26.01
CA TYR A 198 14.69 16.36 25.43
C TYR A 198 13.41 16.59 26.26
N LEU A 199 12.76 15.51 26.72
CA LEU A 199 11.54 15.58 27.55
C LEU A 199 11.83 16.05 28.98
N GLU A 200 12.97 15.68 29.56
CA GLU A 200 13.42 16.18 30.87
C GLU A 200 13.75 17.67 30.80
N GLY A 201 14.36 18.14 29.70
CA GLY A 201 14.51 19.56 29.42
C GLY A 201 13.16 20.30 29.38
N PHE A 202 12.16 19.69 28.73
CA PHE A 202 10.81 20.26 28.63
C PHE A 202 10.04 20.27 29.96
N GLN A 203 10.22 19.27 30.84
CA GLN A 203 9.60 19.26 32.17
C GLN A 203 10.24 20.28 33.12
N THR A 204 11.55 20.53 33.02
CA THR A 204 12.22 21.57 33.80
C THR A 204 11.85 23.00 33.38
N GLU A 205 11.22 23.19 32.22
CA GLU A 205 10.76 24.50 31.74
C GLU A 205 9.31 24.82 32.12
N ASN A 206 8.47 23.80 32.32
CA ASN A 206 7.03 23.98 32.58
C ASN A 206 6.57 23.54 33.99
N GLY A 207 7.42 22.87 34.78
CA GLY A 207 6.98 22.19 36.02
C GLY A 207 7.41 22.81 37.36
N GLU A 208 8.44 23.64 37.41
CA GLU A 208 8.87 24.28 38.66
C GLU A 208 9.17 25.74 38.41
N GLY A 209 8.48 26.60 39.16
CA GLY A 209 8.79 28.02 39.25
C GLY A 209 10.22 28.20 39.70
N ARG A 210 11.15 28.24 38.74
CA ARG A 210 12.42 28.92 38.94
C ARG A 210 12.03 30.33 39.37
N SER A 211 12.38 30.67 40.60
CA SER A 211 12.49 32.03 41.08
C SER A 211 13.48 32.74 40.16
N ARG A 212 12.99 33.15 38.98
CA ARG A 212 13.81 33.83 37.97
C ARG A 212 14.05 35.19 38.56
N GLN A 213 15.27 35.40 39.05
CA GLN A 213 15.67 36.70 39.56
C GLN A 213 15.40 37.75 38.47
N VAL A 214 14.60 38.75 38.81
CA VAL A 214 14.28 39.85 37.92
C VAL A 214 14.98 41.12 38.39
N VAL A 215 15.40 41.93 37.43
CA VAL A 215 16.12 43.18 37.68
C VAL A 215 15.18 44.34 37.37
N ALA A 216 15.05 45.29 38.28
CA ALA A 216 14.26 46.50 38.10
C ALA A 216 15.11 47.75 38.32
N SER A 217 14.66 48.87 37.77
CA SER A 217 15.22 50.19 38.06
C SER A 217 14.51 50.81 39.27
N ILE A 218 15.26 51.45 40.19
CA ILE A 218 14.71 52.22 41.31
C ILE A 218 13.81 53.37 40.82
N GLY A 219 14.15 53.95 39.66
CA GLY A 219 13.40 55.03 39.03
C GLY A 219 12.33 54.51 38.05
N SER A 220 11.28 55.31 37.89
CA SER A 220 10.26 55.11 36.87
C SER A 220 10.78 55.35 35.45
N ASP A 221 10.14 54.72 34.47
CA ASP A 221 10.36 54.98 33.05
C ASP A 221 9.86 56.38 32.61
N SER A 222 9.99 56.70 31.33
CA SER A 222 9.53 57.97 30.74
C SER A 222 8.03 58.24 30.93
N ASN A 223 7.25 57.22 31.27
CA ASN A 223 5.81 57.29 31.50
C ASN A 223 5.45 57.26 33.00
N GLY A 224 6.44 57.33 33.90
CA GLY A 224 6.23 57.32 35.34
C GLY A 224 6.00 55.92 35.93
N LEU A 225 6.14 54.84 35.15
CA LEU A 225 5.90 53.47 35.59
C LEU A 225 7.18 52.78 36.07
N LYS A 226 7.07 52.02 37.16
CA LYS A 226 8.15 51.16 37.63
C LYS A 226 8.16 49.88 36.81
N VAL A 227 9.30 49.54 36.22
CA VAL A 227 9.42 48.42 35.27
C VAL A 227 10.48 47.43 35.74
N TYR A 228 10.16 46.15 35.71
CA TYR A 228 11.11 45.06 35.91
C TYR A 228 11.41 44.33 34.59
N HIS A 229 12.58 43.72 34.54
CA HIS A 229 13.17 43.08 33.37
C HIS A 229 13.71 41.70 33.76
N TYR A 230 13.65 40.74 32.82
CA TYR A 230 14.41 39.50 32.97
C TYR A 230 15.91 39.76 32.80
N ALA A 231 16.76 38.96 33.45
CA ALA A 231 18.22 39.13 33.44
C ALA A 231 18.82 39.24 32.03
N ASN A 232 18.23 38.56 31.05
CA ASN A 232 18.70 38.53 29.65
C ASN A 232 18.17 39.69 28.80
N CYS A 233 17.50 40.68 29.40
CA CYS A 233 16.94 41.81 28.67
C CYS A 233 18.07 42.79 28.24
N PRO A 234 18.16 43.18 26.96
CA PRO A 234 19.16 44.14 26.47
C PRO A 234 19.16 45.49 27.20
N TYR A 235 18.02 45.87 27.78
CA TYR A 235 17.87 47.12 28.52
C TYR A 235 18.49 47.08 29.92
N VAL A 236 18.71 45.89 30.50
CA VAL A 236 19.37 45.76 31.81
C VAL A 236 20.80 46.26 31.75
N GLY A 237 21.54 45.94 30.68
CA GLY A 237 22.91 46.43 30.47
C GLY A 237 23.03 47.96 30.33
N ARG A 238 21.91 48.66 30.09
CA ARG A 238 21.86 50.13 29.97
C ARG A 238 21.52 50.82 31.29
N MET A 239 21.14 50.07 32.32
CA MET A 239 20.86 50.62 33.66
C MET A 239 22.16 50.87 34.41
N LYS A 240 22.26 52.03 35.05
CA LYS A 240 23.34 52.31 36.01
C LYS A 240 23.24 51.34 37.18
N ASP A 241 24.37 50.77 37.59
CA ASP A 241 24.41 49.76 38.67
C ASP A 241 23.85 50.29 40.00
N SER A 242 24.02 51.58 40.29
CA SER A 242 23.43 52.25 41.46
C SER A 242 21.90 52.25 41.50
N ASN A 243 21.25 52.01 40.36
CA ASN A 243 19.80 52.10 40.21
C ASN A 243 19.16 50.72 40.03
N ARG A 244 19.91 49.62 40.19
CA ARG A 244 19.39 48.26 40.01
C ARG A 244 18.87 47.69 41.33
N VAL A 245 17.64 47.19 41.31
CA VAL A 245 17.06 46.36 42.37
C VAL A 245 16.84 44.97 41.81
N THR A 246 17.17 43.96 42.58
CA THR A 246 16.91 42.56 42.21
C THR A 246 15.78 42.02 43.08
N PHE A 247 14.89 41.26 42.46
CA PHE A 247 13.83 40.51 43.14
C PHE A 247 14.02 39.03 42.85
N ASP A 248 13.72 38.19 43.83
CA ASP A 248 13.89 36.75 43.73
C ASP A 248 12.87 36.11 42.78
N SER A 249 11.70 36.73 42.61
CA SER A 249 10.69 36.27 41.66
C SER A 249 9.97 37.44 40.94
N PRO A 250 9.38 37.18 39.75
CA PRO A 250 8.50 38.14 39.09
C PRO A 250 7.32 38.57 39.98
N ASP A 251 6.77 37.64 40.77
CA ASP A 251 5.64 37.91 41.67
C ASP A 251 6.01 38.90 42.77
N GLN A 252 7.24 38.83 43.28
CA GLN A 252 7.76 39.78 44.27
C GLN A 252 7.90 41.19 43.68
N ALA A 253 8.33 41.30 42.41
CA ALA A 253 8.39 42.58 41.71
C ALA A 253 6.98 43.16 41.46
N ILE A 254 6.02 42.32 41.06
CA ILE A 254 4.62 42.72 40.85
C ILE A 254 4.00 43.20 42.16
N ALA A 255 4.24 42.50 43.28
CA ALA A 255 3.80 42.92 44.62
C ALA A 255 4.42 44.26 45.04
N GLY A 256 5.63 44.56 44.57
CA GLY A 256 6.31 45.85 44.75
C GLY A 256 5.81 46.98 43.84
N GLY A 257 4.79 46.73 43.01
CA GLY A 257 4.22 47.69 42.07
C GLY A 257 5.02 47.87 40.78
N TYR A 258 5.85 46.89 40.41
CA TYR A 258 6.59 46.89 39.15
C TYR A 258 5.85 46.14 38.05
N HIS A 259 5.89 46.69 36.84
CA HIS A 259 5.29 46.10 35.65
C HIS A 259 6.34 45.44 34.76
N LEU A 260 5.94 44.41 34.02
CA LEU A 260 6.85 43.74 33.09
C LEU A 260 7.22 44.67 31.93
N CYS A 261 8.51 44.78 31.61
CA CYS A 261 8.98 45.51 30.46
C CYS A 261 8.29 45.04 29.16
N VAL A 262 7.82 45.97 28.33
CA VAL A 262 7.16 45.68 27.05
C VAL A 262 8.03 44.82 26.13
N TYR A 263 9.35 45.06 26.12
CA TYR A 263 10.28 44.22 25.34
C TYR A 263 10.35 42.81 25.90
N CYS A 264 10.38 42.64 27.22
CA CYS A 264 10.35 41.32 27.87
C CYS A 264 9.00 40.62 27.70
N ALA A 265 7.90 41.38 27.59
CA ALA A 265 6.56 40.84 27.36
C ALA A 265 6.35 40.38 25.91
N LYS A 266 6.87 41.14 24.94
CA LYS A 266 6.81 40.79 23.50
C LYS A 266 7.77 39.68 23.13
N ASN A 267 8.99 39.77 23.67
CA ASN A 267 9.96 38.70 23.63
C ASN A 267 9.81 37.87 24.89
N ALA A 268 8.59 37.43 25.20
CA ALA A 268 8.35 36.26 26.03
C ALA A 268 8.93 35.05 25.27
N ILE A 269 10.26 35.07 25.17
CA ILE A 269 11.14 33.97 24.92
C ILE A 269 10.82 33.09 26.12
N ALA A 270 9.89 32.17 25.91
CA ALA A 270 10.05 30.83 26.43
C ALA A 270 11.55 30.53 26.40
N PRO A 271 12.15 30.01 27.49
CA PRO A 271 13.39 29.27 27.26
C PRO A 271 13.17 28.28 26.09
#